data_AF-A0A1F6X2W3-F1
#
_entry.id   AF-A0A1F6X2W3-F1
#
_cell.length_a   1.000
_cell.length_b   1.000
_cell.length_c   1.000
_cell.angle_alpha   90.00
_cell.angle_beta   90.00
_cell.angle_gamma   90.00
#
_symmetry.space_group_name_H-M   'P 1'
#
loop_
_entity.id
_entity.type
_entity.pdbx_description
1 polymer ?
#
loop_
_entity_poly.entity_id
_entity_poly.type
_entity_poly.pdbx_seq_one_letter_code
_entity_poly.pdbx_strand_id
1 'polypeptide(L)'
;MAGKLDPSVIKAIKRAWGLTDKNIVIESSEKLSNLDKGQLTGKNRTITFIPSKGLQRIFAGNIGGTCIDSIEEDFAKGKFENITSYSLVLDEGKTTERFAGAFLVIETETENKEPTLVIRSNNPSENLFSMVDGDSLIKNILDQVKSIANKRGIKHVTVPVSDCGRSSSNREVISQFYKTNFSNNPKLGLVKNKETEFNGYPIWNKNGKDAVVEI
;
A
#
# COMPACT_ATOMS: atom_id res chain seq x y z
N MET A 1 35.33 3.25 -32.81
CA MET A 1 34.00 3.01 -33.42
C MET A 1 32.97 3.09 -32.31
N ALA A 2 32.09 4.10 -32.30
CA ALA A 2 31.00 4.15 -31.33
C ALA A 2 29.92 3.15 -31.78
N GLY A 3 29.72 2.07 -31.01
CA GLY A 3 28.65 1.12 -31.25
C GLY A 3 27.30 1.83 -31.15
N LYS A 4 26.44 1.68 -32.17
CA LYS A 4 25.06 2.18 -32.08
C LYS A 4 24.36 1.41 -30.97
N LEU A 5 23.81 2.14 -30.01
CA LEU A 5 22.98 1.58 -28.95
C LEU A 5 21.74 0.90 -29.55
N ASP A 6 21.40 -0.26 -29.02
CA ASP A 6 20.22 -1.03 -29.42
C ASP A 6 18.95 -0.18 -29.21
N PRO A 7 18.08 -0.04 -30.24
CA PRO A 7 16.82 0.70 -30.13
C PRO A 7 15.91 0.26 -28.97
N SER A 8 15.95 -1.02 -28.58
CA SER A 8 15.20 -1.56 -27.45
C SER A 8 15.71 -1.02 -26.12
N VAL A 9 17.03 -0.88 -25.97
CA VAL A 9 17.69 -0.28 -24.80
C VAL A 9 17.35 1.21 -24.72
N ILE A 10 17.37 1.92 -25.86
CA ILE A 10 16.98 3.33 -25.93
C ILE A 10 15.53 3.51 -25.46
N LYS A 11 14.61 2.65 -25.90
CA LYS A 11 13.20 2.68 -25.50
C LYS A 11 13.03 2.38 -24.00
N ALA A 12 13.76 1.40 -23.47
CA ALA A 12 13.74 1.05 -22.05
C ALA A 12 14.23 2.21 -21.17
N ILE A 13 15.33 2.86 -21.55
CA ILE A 13 15.88 4.02 -20.82
C ILE A 13 14.91 5.19 -20.91
N LYS A 14 14.37 5.53 -22.09
CA LYS A 14 13.35 6.59 -22.24
C LYS A 14 12.15 6.34 -21.32
N ARG A 15 11.67 5.10 -21.25
CA ARG A 15 10.54 4.72 -20.38
C ARG A 15 10.89 4.85 -18.90
N ALA A 16 12.02 4.30 -18.48
CA ALA A 16 12.47 4.39 -17.09
C ALA A 16 12.69 5.84 -16.64
N TRP A 17 12.94 6.75 -17.59
CA TRP A 17 13.31 8.14 -17.32
C TRP A 17 12.20 9.14 -17.65
N GLY A 18 11.05 8.68 -18.17
CA GLY A 18 9.91 9.53 -18.55
C GLY A 18 10.20 10.49 -19.72
N LEU A 19 11.10 10.13 -20.63
CA LEU A 19 11.54 11.00 -21.73
C LEU A 19 10.78 10.71 -23.02
N THR A 20 10.18 11.73 -23.63
CA THR A 20 9.55 11.63 -24.95
C THR A 20 10.53 12.04 -26.07
N ASP A 21 11.08 13.26 -26.02
CA ASP A 21 11.79 13.87 -27.17
C ASP A 21 13.21 14.41 -26.92
N LYS A 22 13.78 14.20 -25.73
CA LYS A 22 15.12 14.71 -25.40
C LYS A 22 16.26 13.78 -25.82
N ASN A 23 17.45 14.35 -26.04
CA ASN A 23 18.68 13.60 -26.33
C ASN A 23 19.05 12.73 -25.11
N ILE A 24 18.77 11.44 -25.24
CA ILE A 24 18.88 10.47 -24.15
C ILE A 24 20.29 10.40 -23.55
N VAL A 25 21.33 10.66 -24.35
CA VAL A 25 22.73 10.57 -23.90
C VAL A 25 23.08 11.74 -22.98
N ILE A 26 22.60 12.94 -23.29
CA ILE A 26 22.88 14.15 -22.48
C ILE A 26 22.14 14.05 -21.15
N GLU A 27 20.84 13.76 -21.17
CA GLU A 27 20.06 13.56 -19.95
C GLU A 27 20.62 12.38 -19.13
N SER A 28 21.02 11.28 -19.80
CA SER A 28 21.66 10.14 -19.12
C SER A 28 22.95 10.50 -18.45
N SER A 29 23.81 11.24 -19.15
CA SER A 29 25.06 11.72 -18.60
C SER A 29 24.86 12.70 -17.45
N GLU A 30 23.87 13.59 -17.54
CA GLU A 30 23.53 14.52 -16.46
C GLU A 30 23.01 13.80 -15.22
N LYS A 31 22.04 12.88 -15.34
CA LYS A 31 21.55 12.17 -14.16
C LYS A 31 22.56 11.18 -13.60
N LEU A 32 23.38 10.53 -14.43
CA LEU A 32 24.49 9.69 -13.94
C LEU A 32 25.56 10.55 -13.27
N SER A 33 25.87 11.73 -13.80
CA SER A 33 26.77 12.70 -13.16
C SER A 33 26.18 13.20 -11.84
N ASN A 34 24.87 13.42 -11.78
CA ASN A 34 24.17 13.76 -10.53
C ASN A 34 24.15 12.57 -9.55
N LEU A 35 24.14 11.32 -10.03
CA LEU A 35 24.27 10.12 -9.22
C LEU A 35 25.67 10.01 -8.61
N ASP A 36 26.70 10.24 -9.43
CA ASP A 36 28.12 10.20 -9.07
C ASP A 36 28.52 11.34 -8.12
N LYS A 37 27.92 12.52 -8.29
CA LYS A 37 28.06 13.67 -7.38
C LYS A 37 27.22 13.56 -6.11
N GLY A 38 26.49 12.45 -5.93
CA GLY A 38 25.56 12.28 -4.82
C GLY A 38 24.39 13.27 -4.83
N GLN A 39 24.14 14.01 -5.92
CA GLN A 39 23.03 14.97 -6.07
C GLN A 39 21.69 14.30 -6.40
N LEU A 40 21.69 13.00 -6.71
CA LEU A 40 20.58 12.09 -6.42
C LEU A 40 20.62 11.62 -4.95
N THR A 41 21.04 12.50 -4.03
CA THR A 41 20.86 12.35 -2.59
C THR A 41 19.41 11.99 -2.34
N GLY A 42 19.19 10.93 -1.55
CA GLY A 42 17.88 10.51 -1.09
C GLY A 42 17.06 11.71 -0.63
N LYS A 43 16.16 12.19 -1.49
CA LYS A 43 15.15 13.15 -1.10
C LYS A 43 14.21 12.39 -0.18
N ASN A 44 14.45 12.48 1.12
CA ASN A 44 13.52 11.98 2.11
C ASN A 44 12.18 12.67 1.86
N ARG A 45 11.23 11.88 1.33
CA ARG A 45 9.85 12.31 1.13
C ARG A 45 9.10 12.02 2.42
N THR A 46 8.36 13.00 2.90
CA THR A 46 7.52 12.80 4.09
C THR A 46 6.19 12.23 3.63
N ILE A 47 5.71 11.18 4.30
CA ILE A 47 4.38 10.64 4.09
C ILE A 47 3.66 10.68 5.43
N THR A 48 2.56 11.43 5.49
CA THR A 48 1.67 11.48 6.65
C THR A 48 0.55 10.46 6.47
N PHE A 49 0.27 9.71 7.53
CA PHE A 49 -0.88 8.80 7.59
C PHE A 49 -2.02 9.49 8.33
N ILE A 50 -3.12 9.79 7.63
CA ILE A 50 -4.28 10.47 8.22
C ILE A 50 -5.38 9.44 8.47
N PRO A 51 -5.62 9.01 9.73
CA PRO A 51 -6.73 8.15 10.07
C PRO A 51 -8.06 8.90 9.89
N SER A 52 -9.04 8.22 9.34
CA SER A 52 -10.35 8.80 9.11
C SER A 52 -11.48 7.77 9.23
N LYS A 53 -12.61 8.25 9.73
CA LYS A 53 -13.93 7.62 9.68
C LYS A 53 -14.90 8.57 8.99
N GLY A 54 -16.13 8.13 8.74
CA GLY A 54 -17.16 8.97 8.12
C GLY A 54 -16.88 9.29 6.65
N LEU A 55 -17.03 10.54 6.23
CA LEU A 55 -16.98 10.92 4.80
C LEU A 55 -15.63 10.66 4.13
N GLN A 56 -14.52 10.98 4.78
CA GLN A 56 -13.19 10.77 4.21
C GLN A 56 -12.89 9.28 3.98
N ARG A 57 -13.48 8.40 4.81
CA ARG A 57 -13.39 6.96 4.63
C ARG A 57 -14.05 6.50 3.31
N ILE A 58 -15.11 7.16 2.85
CA ILE A 58 -15.74 6.86 1.54
C ILE A 58 -14.76 7.18 0.42
N PHE A 59 -14.15 8.37 0.46
CA PHE A 59 -13.21 8.82 -0.56
C PHE A 59 -11.91 8.02 -0.59
N ALA A 60 -11.56 7.30 0.47
CA ALA A 60 -10.38 6.45 0.48
C ALA A 60 -10.36 5.36 -0.58
N GLY A 61 -11.54 4.87 -1.00
CA GLY A 61 -11.64 3.98 -2.15
C GLY A 61 -11.15 4.66 -3.42
N ASN A 62 -11.67 5.86 -3.68
CA ASN A 62 -11.30 6.68 -4.83
C ASN A 62 -9.82 7.14 -4.77
N ILE A 63 -9.32 7.49 -3.59
CA ILE A 63 -7.93 7.91 -3.36
C ILE A 63 -6.95 6.74 -3.55
N GLY A 64 -7.28 5.56 -3.03
CA GLY A 64 -6.45 4.36 -3.11
C GLY A 64 -6.60 3.59 -4.42
N GLY A 65 -7.64 3.85 -5.23
CA GLY A 65 -8.05 2.94 -6.29
C GLY A 65 -8.44 1.56 -5.72
N THR A 66 -9.05 1.57 -4.53
CA THR A 66 -9.55 0.39 -3.85
C THR A 66 -10.89 0.05 -4.45
N CYS A 67 -11.06 -1.17 -4.96
CA CYS A 67 -12.36 -1.63 -5.45
C CYS A 67 -13.32 -1.70 -4.25
N ILE A 68 -14.10 -0.66 -4.01
CA ILE A 68 -15.18 -0.61 -3.02
C ILE A 68 -16.52 -0.23 -3.66
N ASP A 69 -16.56 -0.07 -4.98
CA ASP A 69 -17.69 0.45 -5.76
C ASP A 69 -18.99 -0.30 -5.45
N SER A 70 -18.91 -1.62 -5.28
CA SER A 70 -20.03 -2.50 -4.92
C SER A 70 -20.60 -2.29 -3.51
N ILE A 71 -19.86 -1.61 -2.63
CA ILE A 71 -20.21 -1.41 -1.22
C ILE A 71 -20.06 0.06 -0.77
N GLU A 72 -19.83 0.98 -1.69
CA GLU A 72 -19.57 2.40 -1.41
C GLU A 72 -20.71 3.02 -0.60
N GLU A 73 -21.96 2.71 -0.96
CA GLU A 73 -23.15 3.16 -0.25
C GLU A 73 -23.20 2.66 1.20
N ASP A 74 -22.86 1.38 1.43
CA ASP A 74 -22.84 0.79 2.77
C ASP A 74 -21.68 1.35 3.61
N PHE A 75 -20.55 1.61 2.97
CA PHE A 75 -19.39 2.26 3.58
C PHE A 75 -19.72 3.72 3.98
N ALA A 76 -20.46 4.42 3.12
CA ALA A 76 -20.95 5.78 3.33
C ALA A 76 -21.99 5.88 4.44
N LYS A 77 -22.90 4.91 4.52
CA LYS A 77 -23.92 4.83 5.59
C LYS A 77 -23.36 4.39 6.94
N GLY A 78 -22.05 4.21 7.06
CA GLY A 78 -21.42 3.87 8.32
C GLY A 78 -21.53 2.41 8.71
N LYS A 79 -21.97 1.51 7.81
CA LYS A 79 -22.24 0.11 8.17
C LYS A 79 -21.01 -0.68 8.61
N PHE A 80 -19.79 -0.18 8.41
CA PHE A 80 -18.55 -0.82 8.85
C PHE A 80 -17.83 0.04 9.89
N GLU A 81 -18.32 0.01 11.13
CA GLU A 81 -17.90 0.93 12.20
C GLU A 81 -16.47 0.65 12.69
N ASN A 82 -16.05 -0.61 12.56
CA ASN A 82 -14.73 -1.10 12.96
C ASN A 82 -13.67 -0.97 11.86
N ILE A 83 -14.01 -0.32 10.74
CA ILE A 83 -13.05 -0.01 9.68
C ILE A 83 -12.64 1.47 9.77
N THR A 84 -11.35 1.68 9.98
CA THR A 84 -10.70 3.00 9.87
C THR A 84 -9.95 3.05 8.56
N SER A 85 -10.14 4.13 7.80
CA SER A 85 -9.32 4.36 6.61
C SER A 85 -8.13 5.24 6.95
N TYR A 86 -6.99 4.97 6.34
CA TYR A 86 -5.80 5.80 6.40
C TYR A 86 -5.50 6.35 5.02
N SER A 87 -5.53 7.67 4.88
CA SER A 87 -5.04 8.34 3.67
C SER A 87 -3.53 8.56 3.79
N LEU A 88 -2.80 8.34 2.70
CA LEU A 88 -1.39 8.70 2.58
C LEU A 88 -1.30 10.10 1.97
N VAL A 89 -0.69 11.04 2.67
CA VAL A 89 -0.42 12.39 2.17
C VAL A 89 1.08 12.57 1.99
N LEU A 90 1.51 12.77 0.74
CA LEU A 90 2.90 13.01 0.40
C LEU A 90 3.21 14.49 0.55
N ASP A 91 4.32 14.82 1.22
CA ASP A 91 4.82 16.19 1.39
C ASP A 91 3.79 17.17 1.98
N GLU A 92 3.05 16.73 3.01
CA GLU A 92 2.12 17.58 3.75
C GLU A 92 2.79 18.89 4.20
N GLY A 93 2.07 20.01 4.02
CA GLY A 93 2.54 21.36 4.30
C GLY A 93 3.45 21.96 3.24
N LYS A 94 3.74 21.27 2.13
CA LYS A 94 4.58 21.77 1.03
C LYS A 94 3.74 22.03 -0.23
N THR A 95 4.30 22.79 -1.17
CA THR A 95 3.66 23.07 -2.48
C THR A 95 3.45 21.81 -3.34
N THR A 96 4.13 20.71 -3.02
CA THR A 96 3.99 19.42 -3.70
C THR A 96 3.05 18.45 -2.98
N GLU A 97 2.33 18.93 -1.97
CA GLU A 97 1.36 18.15 -1.19
C GLU A 97 0.33 17.49 -2.09
N ARG A 98 0.07 16.20 -1.85
CA ARG A 98 -1.03 15.47 -2.50
C ARG A 98 -1.33 14.16 -1.79
N PHE A 99 -2.54 13.65 -1.98
CA PHE A 99 -2.83 12.26 -1.66
C PHE A 99 -2.01 11.30 -2.54
N ALA A 100 -1.50 10.25 -1.93
CA ALA A 100 -0.64 9.24 -2.55
C ALA A 100 -1.12 7.81 -2.27
N GLY A 101 -2.42 7.65 -2.04
CA GLY A 101 -3.10 6.38 -1.83
C GLY A 101 -3.74 6.24 -0.46
N ALA A 102 -4.19 5.03 -0.15
CA ALA A 102 -4.86 4.73 1.10
C ALA A 102 -4.72 3.25 1.51
N PHE A 103 -5.00 2.96 2.78
CA PHE A 103 -5.23 1.60 3.27
C PHE A 103 -6.35 1.58 4.30
N LEU A 104 -6.82 0.39 4.64
CA LEU A 104 -7.83 0.17 5.67
C LEU A 104 -7.22 -0.59 6.85
N VAL A 105 -7.67 -0.24 8.05
CA VAL A 105 -7.43 -1.00 9.27
C VAL A 105 -8.77 -1.45 9.82
N ILE A 106 -8.90 -2.77 9.99
CA ILE A 106 -10.10 -3.41 10.55
C ILE A 106 -9.78 -3.83 11.98
N GLU A 107 -10.60 -3.39 12.92
CA GLU A 107 -10.58 -3.86 14.30
C GLU A 107 -11.49 -5.08 14.43
N THR A 108 -10.94 -6.20 14.89
CA THR A 108 -11.68 -7.46 15.02
C THR A 108 -11.05 -8.34 16.10
N GLU A 109 -11.49 -9.59 16.18
CA GLU A 109 -10.99 -10.60 17.11
C GLU A 109 -10.59 -11.87 16.37
N THR A 110 -9.64 -12.63 16.92
CA THR A 110 -9.41 -14.03 16.54
C THR A 110 -10.60 -14.90 16.92
N GLU A 111 -10.64 -16.14 16.42
CA GLU A 111 -11.61 -17.17 16.87
C GLU A 111 -11.60 -17.35 18.40
N ASN A 112 -10.45 -17.08 19.05
CA ASN A 112 -10.26 -17.19 20.49
C ASN A 112 -10.53 -15.88 21.26
N LYS A 113 -11.18 -14.89 20.65
CA LYS A 113 -11.53 -13.61 21.28
C LYS A 113 -10.33 -12.72 21.63
N GLU A 114 -9.22 -12.88 20.91
CA GLU A 114 -8.05 -12.02 21.09
C GLU A 114 -8.16 -10.81 20.15
N PRO A 115 -7.96 -9.57 20.64
CA PRO A 115 -8.02 -8.38 19.79
C PRO A 115 -6.99 -8.40 18.67
N THR A 116 -7.41 -8.01 17.47
CA THR A 116 -6.63 -8.05 16.24
C THR A 116 -6.84 -6.80 15.39
N LEU A 117 -5.76 -6.22 14.87
CA LEU A 117 -5.81 -5.27 13.77
C LEU A 117 -5.50 -5.98 12.45
N VAL A 118 -6.35 -5.81 11.44
CA VAL A 118 -6.09 -6.30 10.08
C VAL A 118 -5.82 -5.12 9.16
N ILE A 119 -4.67 -5.11 8.51
CA ILE A 119 -4.32 -4.16 7.47
C ILE A 119 -4.82 -4.73 6.14
N ARG A 120 -5.73 -4.03 5.50
CA ARG A 120 -6.40 -4.48 4.28
C ARG A 120 -6.37 -3.39 3.23
N SER A 121 -6.50 -3.77 1.96
CA SER A 121 -6.66 -2.81 0.86
C SER A 121 -5.49 -1.81 0.82
N ASN A 122 -4.27 -2.29 1.07
CA ASN A 122 -3.09 -1.44 1.12
C ASN A 122 -2.72 -1.00 -0.30
N ASN A 123 -3.17 0.19 -0.68
CA ASN A 123 -3.08 0.71 -2.04
C ASN A 123 -2.45 2.10 -2.07
N PRO A 124 -1.12 2.22 -1.88
CA PRO A 124 -0.40 3.41 -2.28
C PRO A 124 -0.57 3.61 -3.80
N SER A 125 -0.51 4.86 -4.26
CA SER A 125 -0.63 5.17 -5.69
C SER A 125 0.57 4.59 -6.47
N GLU A 126 0.35 4.08 -7.67
CA GLU A 126 1.41 3.40 -8.45
C GLU A 126 2.61 4.33 -8.73
N ASN A 127 2.33 5.61 -8.97
CA ASN A 127 3.36 6.63 -9.17
C ASN A 127 4.18 6.94 -7.90
N LEU A 128 3.73 6.55 -6.71
CA LEU A 128 4.50 6.77 -5.48
C LEU A 128 5.78 5.91 -5.48
N PHE A 129 5.71 4.68 -6.02
CA PHE A 129 6.84 3.75 -6.08
C PHE A 129 7.99 4.22 -6.99
N SER A 130 7.77 5.23 -7.85
CA SER A 130 8.86 5.86 -8.60
C SER A 130 9.58 6.96 -7.81
N MET A 131 9.05 7.33 -6.64
CA MET A 131 9.51 8.47 -5.85
C MET A 131 10.10 8.07 -4.49
N VAL A 132 9.80 6.86 -4.01
CA VAL A 132 10.24 6.34 -2.72
C VAL A 132 10.66 4.87 -2.86
N ASP A 133 11.43 4.39 -1.90
CA ASP A 133 11.70 2.96 -1.77
C ASP A 133 10.42 2.20 -1.38
N GLY A 134 9.98 1.29 -2.25
CA GLY A 134 8.71 0.57 -2.10
C GLY A 134 8.67 -0.32 -0.85
N ASP A 135 9.75 -1.05 -0.60
CA ASP A 135 9.82 -1.95 0.56
C ASP A 135 9.80 -1.17 1.88
N SER A 136 10.53 -0.06 1.95
CA SER A 136 10.52 0.83 3.11
C SER A 136 9.15 1.47 3.31
N LEU A 137 8.47 1.89 2.24
CA LEU A 137 7.10 2.39 2.31
C LEU A 137 6.16 1.35 2.94
N ILE A 138 6.21 0.11 2.44
CA ILE A 138 5.35 -0.97 2.93
C ILE A 138 5.64 -1.24 4.40
N LYS A 139 6.91 -1.43 4.77
CA LYS A 139 7.33 -1.66 6.16
C LYS A 139 6.86 -0.54 7.08
N ASN A 140 7.04 0.72 6.70
CA ASN A 140 6.59 1.86 7.50
C ASN A 140 5.07 1.90 7.71
N ILE A 141 4.27 1.49 6.71
CA ILE A 141 2.81 1.35 6.87
C ILE A 141 2.50 0.26 7.91
N LEU A 142 3.15 -0.91 7.81
CA LEU A 142 2.95 -2.02 8.73
C LEU A 142 3.39 -1.63 10.15
N ASP A 143 4.55 -1.00 10.29
CA ASP A 143 5.13 -0.59 11.57
C ASP A 143 4.27 0.48 12.26
N GLN A 144 3.63 1.38 11.50
CA GLN A 144 2.67 2.31 12.05
C GLN A 144 1.51 1.58 12.74
N VAL A 145 0.94 0.56 12.10
CA VAL A 145 -0.20 -0.19 12.66
C VAL A 145 0.25 -1.05 13.83
N LYS A 146 1.45 -1.64 13.78
CA LYS A 146 2.08 -2.31 14.94
C LYS A 146 2.28 -1.36 16.13
N SER A 147 2.74 -0.13 15.87
CA SER A 147 2.88 0.90 16.91
C SER A 147 1.54 1.21 17.57
N ILE A 148 0.48 1.33 16.77
CA ILE A 148 -0.89 1.54 17.26
C ILE A 148 -1.37 0.35 18.10
N ALA A 149 -1.17 -0.88 17.61
CA ALA A 149 -1.56 -2.10 18.33
C ALA A 149 -0.87 -2.17 19.69
N ASN A 150 0.45 -1.96 19.73
CA ASN A 150 1.24 -1.96 20.97
C ASN A 150 0.72 -0.92 21.97
N LYS A 151 0.52 0.34 21.52
CA LYS A 151 -0.03 1.42 22.37
C LYS A 151 -1.41 1.10 22.94
N ARG A 152 -2.20 0.28 22.24
CA ARG A 152 -3.57 -0.11 22.62
C ARG A 152 -3.64 -1.47 23.33
N GLY A 153 -2.52 -2.17 23.51
CA GLY A 153 -2.51 -3.52 24.05
C GLY A 153 -3.20 -4.56 23.16
N ILE A 154 -3.26 -4.32 21.85
CA ILE A 154 -3.82 -5.26 20.87
C ILE A 154 -2.76 -6.32 20.55
N LYS A 155 -3.14 -7.59 20.65
CA LYS A 155 -2.21 -8.72 20.61
C LYS A 155 -1.71 -9.03 19.20
N HIS A 156 -2.58 -8.89 18.20
CA HIS A 156 -2.33 -9.34 16.85
C HIS A 156 -2.35 -8.20 15.84
N VAL A 157 -1.39 -8.21 14.92
CA VAL A 157 -1.44 -7.40 13.71
C VAL A 157 -1.27 -8.32 12.51
N THR A 158 -2.20 -8.22 11.58
CA THR A 158 -2.29 -9.17 10.47
C THR A 158 -2.48 -8.49 9.14
N VAL A 159 -2.09 -9.19 8.07
CA VAL A 159 -2.40 -8.84 6.68
C VAL A 159 -3.01 -10.06 5.99
N PRO A 160 -3.97 -9.90 5.07
CA PRO A 160 -4.33 -10.98 4.17
C PRO A 160 -3.21 -11.19 3.14
N VAL A 161 -2.82 -12.44 2.93
CA VAL A 161 -1.86 -12.82 1.89
C VAL A 161 -2.64 -13.43 0.73
N SER A 162 -2.90 -12.62 -0.29
CA SER A 162 -3.71 -12.99 -1.46
C SER A 162 -3.09 -12.50 -2.76
N ASP A 163 -3.63 -12.93 -3.90
CA ASP A 163 -3.28 -12.39 -5.21
C ASP A 163 -3.64 -10.90 -5.35
N CYS A 164 -2.99 -10.21 -6.27
CA CYS A 164 -3.36 -8.85 -6.67
C CYS A 164 -4.82 -8.79 -7.16
N GLY A 165 -5.53 -7.72 -6.80
CA GLY A 165 -6.96 -7.57 -7.11
C GLY A 165 -7.89 -8.28 -6.11
N ARG A 166 -7.36 -8.73 -4.97
CA ARG A 166 -8.13 -9.38 -3.90
C ARG A 166 -8.11 -8.58 -2.59
N SER A 167 -8.18 -9.26 -1.45
CA SER A 167 -8.29 -8.63 -0.13
C SER A 167 -7.05 -7.83 0.28
N SER A 168 -5.85 -8.24 -0.11
CA SER A 168 -4.59 -7.57 0.22
C SER A 168 -4.46 -6.19 -0.41
N SER A 169 -4.44 -6.14 -1.74
CA SER A 169 -4.10 -4.95 -2.52
C SER A 169 -4.47 -5.14 -4.00
N ASN A 170 -4.72 -4.02 -4.66
CA ASN A 170 -4.78 -3.89 -6.12
C ASN A 170 -3.42 -3.56 -6.74
N ARG A 171 -2.36 -3.52 -5.93
CA ARG A 171 -0.98 -3.26 -6.36
C ARG A 171 -0.18 -4.55 -6.31
N GLU A 172 0.35 -4.95 -7.47
CA GLU A 172 1.17 -6.15 -7.61
C GLU A 172 2.37 -6.14 -6.65
N VAL A 173 3.03 -4.98 -6.52
CA VAL A 173 4.19 -4.80 -5.62
C VAL A 173 3.85 -5.11 -4.16
N ILE A 174 2.65 -4.74 -3.69
CA ILE A 174 2.21 -5.01 -2.32
C ILE A 174 1.91 -6.50 -2.14
N SER A 175 1.12 -7.08 -3.04
CA SER A 175 0.74 -8.48 -2.96
C SER A 175 1.96 -9.40 -3.07
N GLN A 176 2.92 -9.07 -3.93
CA GLN A 176 4.18 -9.80 -4.03
C GLN A 176 5.02 -9.65 -2.76
N PHE A 177 5.13 -8.44 -2.20
CA PHE A 177 5.83 -8.21 -0.94
C PHE A 177 5.24 -9.07 0.20
N TYR A 178 3.91 -9.09 0.37
CA TYR A 178 3.28 -9.91 1.40
C TYR A 178 3.50 -11.41 1.20
N LYS A 179 3.39 -11.90 -0.04
CA LYS A 179 3.68 -13.31 -0.34
C LYS A 179 5.12 -13.69 -0.04
N THR A 180 6.07 -12.87 -0.46
CA THR A 180 7.50 -13.13 -0.26
C THR A 180 7.87 -13.11 1.23
N ASN A 181 7.33 -12.16 2.00
CA ASN A 181 7.76 -11.94 3.37
C ASN A 181 6.93 -12.69 4.42
N PHE A 182 5.65 -12.99 4.16
CA PHE A 182 4.70 -13.45 5.19
C PHE A 182 3.93 -14.72 4.83
N SER A 183 4.11 -15.33 3.66
CA SER A 183 3.36 -16.54 3.28
C SER A 183 3.55 -17.74 4.22
N ASN A 184 4.69 -17.80 4.91
CA ASN A 184 5.02 -18.84 5.87
C ASN A 184 4.65 -18.48 7.32
N ASN A 185 4.13 -17.28 7.56
CA ASN A 185 3.74 -16.86 8.91
C ASN A 185 2.47 -17.60 9.37
N PRO A 186 2.24 -17.70 10.70
CA PRO A 186 1.05 -18.34 11.23
C PRO A 186 -0.22 -17.69 10.68
N LYS A 187 -1.10 -18.51 10.10
CA LYS A 187 -2.43 -18.08 9.69
C LYS A 187 -3.36 -18.00 10.89
N LEU A 188 -4.16 -16.95 10.97
CA LEU A 188 -5.14 -16.77 12.03
C LEU A 188 -6.56 -16.84 11.48
N GLY A 189 -7.44 -17.52 12.22
CA GLY A 189 -8.88 -17.43 12.01
C GLY A 189 -9.42 -16.20 12.74
N LEU A 190 -10.33 -15.48 12.09
CA LEU A 190 -10.99 -14.30 12.68
C LEU A 190 -12.46 -14.57 12.93
N VAL A 191 -13.09 -13.78 13.78
CA VAL A 191 -14.55 -13.78 13.94
C VAL A 191 -15.21 -13.35 12.63
N LYS A 192 -16.12 -14.19 12.13
CA LYS A 192 -16.95 -13.88 10.95
C LYS A 192 -17.93 -12.75 11.25
N ASN A 193 -17.81 -11.65 10.52
CA ASN A 193 -18.70 -10.49 10.58
C ASN A 193 -18.65 -9.71 9.25
N LYS A 194 -19.46 -8.66 9.14
CA LYS A 194 -19.53 -7.81 7.93
C LYS A 194 -18.17 -7.22 7.54
N GLU A 195 -17.34 -6.82 8.51
CA GLU A 195 -16.01 -6.26 8.25
C GLU A 195 -15.00 -7.31 7.77
N THR A 196 -15.04 -8.52 8.30
CA THR A 196 -14.16 -9.62 7.87
C THR A 196 -14.65 -10.32 6.60
N GLU A 197 -15.84 -9.96 6.12
CA GLU A 197 -16.39 -10.32 4.81
C GLU A 197 -16.39 -9.15 3.82
N PHE A 198 -15.67 -8.07 4.15
CA PHE A 198 -15.68 -6.83 3.38
C PHE A 198 -15.45 -7.07 1.88
N ASN A 199 -16.31 -6.46 1.06
CA ASN A 199 -16.33 -6.57 -0.39
C ASN A 199 -16.27 -8.01 -0.94
N GLY A 200 -16.89 -8.98 -0.25
CA GLY A 200 -16.96 -10.36 -0.73
C GLY A 200 -15.65 -11.15 -0.65
N TYR A 201 -14.63 -10.63 0.03
CA TYR A 201 -13.40 -11.40 0.32
C TYR A 201 -13.36 -11.79 1.79
N PRO A 202 -13.65 -13.07 2.12
CA PRO A 202 -13.74 -13.56 3.49
C PRO A 202 -12.34 -13.77 4.08
N ILE A 203 -11.84 -12.76 4.79
CA ILE A 203 -10.54 -12.80 5.48
C ILE A 203 -10.60 -13.57 6.80
N TRP A 204 -11.79 -13.89 7.29
CA TRP A 204 -12.00 -14.66 8.53
C TRP A 204 -11.59 -16.13 8.40
N ASN A 205 -11.62 -16.69 7.19
CA ASN A 205 -11.35 -18.11 6.97
C ASN A 205 -9.84 -18.35 6.79
N LYS A 206 -9.19 -18.92 7.81
CA LYS A 206 -7.75 -19.28 7.78
C LYS A 206 -7.36 -20.28 6.69
N ASN A 207 -8.32 -21.05 6.17
CA ASN A 207 -8.12 -22.00 5.07
C ASN A 207 -8.55 -21.43 3.71
N GLY A 208 -9.00 -20.17 3.68
CA GLY A 208 -9.44 -19.48 2.47
C GLY A 208 -8.30 -18.91 1.64
N LYS A 209 -8.66 -18.37 0.46
CA LYS A 209 -7.73 -17.70 -0.47
C LYS A 209 -7.25 -16.33 0.02
N ASP A 210 -7.92 -15.79 1.03
CA ASP A 210 -7.70 -14.46 1.60
C ASP A 210 -7.34 -14.56 3.09
N ALA A 211 -6.78 -15.70 3.50
CA ALA A 211 -6.39 -15.93 4.88
C ALA A 211 -5.41 -14.86 5.37
N VAL A 212 -5.63 -14.40 6.60
CA VAL A 212 -4.73 -13.46 7.26
C VAL A 212 -3.58 -14.20 7.93
N VAL A 213 -2.42 -13.55 7.95
CA VAL A 213 -1.21 -14.01 8.64
C VAL A 213 -0.75 -12.95 9.64
N GLU A 214 -0.15 -13.39 10.73
CA GLU A 214 0.54 -12.50 11.69
C GLU A 214 1.75 -11.83 11.03
N ILE A 215 2.03 -10.57 11.36
CA ILE A 215 3.18 -9.82 10.82
C ILE A 215 4.09 -9.20 11.87
#